data_AF-A0A8T7JW60-F1
#
_entry.id   AF-A0A8T7JW60-F1
#
_cell.length_a   1.000
_cell.length_b   1.000
_cell.length_c   1.000
_cell.angle_alpha   90.00
_cell.angle_beta   90.00
_cell.angle_gamma   90.00
#
_symmetry.space_group_name_H-M   'P 1'
#
loop_
_entity.id
_entity.type
_entity.pdbx_description
1 polymer ?
#
loop_
_entity_poly.entity_id
_entity_poly.type
_entity_poly.pdbx_seq_one_letter_code
_entity_poly.pdbx_strand_id
1 'polypeptide(L)' 'MSIISIEHTEEQETNFTSSLPRETAARDAFTRQTGQALITLGTLFKHVPPFNESIDTNTSETLISIGKKLKGIR' A
#
# COMPACT_ATOMS: atom_id res chain seq x y z
N MET A 1 -63.71 14.37 6.10
CA MET A 1 -62.89 15.52 5.63
C MET A 1 -61.58 14.96 5.13
N SER A 2 -61.24 15.27 3.88
CA SER A 2 -60.01 14.84 3.21
C SER A 2 -58.86 15.82 3.51
N ILE A 3 -57.64 15.41 3.12
CA ILE A 3 -56.31 16.06 3.16
C ILE A 3 -55.68 16.15 4.57
N ILE A 4 -54.41 15.79 4.80
CA ILE A 4 -53.19 16.25 4.12
C ILE A 4 -52.08 15.17 4.21
N SER A 5 -51.41 14.91 3.09
CA SER A 5 -50.09 14.26 3.04
C SER A 5 -49.02 15.21 3.60
N ILE A 6 -48.20 14.73 4.54
CA ILE A 6 -46.94 15.39 4.89
C ILE A 6 -45.84 14.33 4.82
N GLU A 7 -45.15 14.34 3.68
CA GLU A 7 -43.78 13.85 3.57
C GLU A 7 -42.83 14.79 4.34
N HIS A 8 -41.62 14.28 4.60
CA HIS A 8 -40.41 14.99 5.05
C HIS A 8 -40.20 15.22 6.55
N THR A 9 -39.55 14.25 7.19
CA THR A 9 -38.52 14.41 8.26
C THR A 9 -37.75 13.08 8.24
N GLU A 10 -36.43 12.96 8.18
CA GLU A 10 -35.37 13.65 8.92
C GLU A 10 -34.07 13.63 8.11
N GLU A 11 -33.36 14.75 8.18
CA GLU A 11 -31.93 14.84 7.93
C GLU A 11 -31.22 13.94 8.94
N GLN A 12 -30.62 12.84 8.48
CA GLN A 12 -29.54 12.19 9.20
C GLN A 12 -28.29 12.29 8.33
N GLU A 13 -27.53 13.35 8.58
CA GLU A 13 -26.08 13.36 8.40
C GLU A 13 -25.51 12.15 9.14
N THR A 14 -25.45 11.03 8.43
CA THR A 14 -24.72 9.86 8.91
C THR A 14 -23.25 10.21 8.82
N ASN A 15 -22.69 10.57 9.98
CA ASN A 15 -21.27 10.57 10.27
C ASN A 15 -20.60 9.32 9.67
N PHE A 16 -20.06 9.43 8.46
CA PHE A 16 -19.15 8.44 7.87
C PHE A 16 -17.77 8.59 8.52
N THR A 17 -17.68 8.20 9.80
CA THR A 17 -16.41 7.91 10.46
C THR A 17 -16.52 6.53 11.08
N SER A 18 -16.08 5.47 10.37
CA SER A 18 -15.60 4.22 11.00
C SER A 18 -15.01 3.15 10.06
N SER A 19 -14.65 3.41 8.80
CA SER A 19 -13.98 2.41 7.95
C SER A 19 -12.43 2.48 7.92
N LEU A 20 -11.81 3.38 8.68
CA LEU A 20 -10.38 3.72 8.60
C LEU A 20 -9.35 2.69 9.12
N PRO A 21 -9.62 1.79 10.10
CA PRO A 21 -8.56 0.93 10.65
C PRO A 21 -8.12 -0.20 9.72
N ARG A 22 -9.07 -0.82 9.01
CA ARG A 22 -8.81 -2.03 8.20
C ARG A 22 -8.09 -1.71 6.89
N GLU A 23 -8.41 -0.56 6.30
CA GLU A 23 -7.77 -0.06 5.08
C GLU A 23 -6.29 0.31 5.35
N THR A 24 -6.01 0.96 6.47
CA THR A 24 -4.65 1.30 6.89
C THR A 24 -3.81 0.06 7.14
N ALA A 25 -4.36 -0.96 7.83
CA ALA A 25 -3.66 -2.22 8.07
C ALA A 25 -3.36 -3.01 6.78
N ALA A 26 -4.30 -3.02 5.82
CA ALA A 26 -4.08 -3.66 4.51
C ALA A 26 -3.00 -2.94 3.69
N ARG A 27 -3.00 -1.60 3.71
CA ARG A 27 -1.96 -0.78 3.06
C ARG A 27 -0.58 -1.01 3.67
N ASP A 28 -0.49 -1.11 4.99
CA ASP A 28 0.76 -1.40 5.70
C ASP A 28 1.31 -2.79 5.33
N ALA A 29 0.45 -3.81 5.32
CA ALA A 29 0.84 -5.16 4.92
C ALA A 29 1.32 -5.20 3.46
N PHE A 30 0.58 -4.57 2.54
CA PHE A 30 0.96 -4.43 1.15
C PHE A 30 2.30 -3.71 0.98
N THR A 31 2.53 -2.65 1.75
CA THR A 31 3.77 -1.85 1.71
C THR A 31 4.97 -2.70 2.15
N ARG A 32 4.83 -3.48 3.21
CA ARG A 32 5.88 -4.39 3.68
C ARG A 32 6.17 -5.51 2.68
N GLN A 33 5.12 -6.08 2.07
CA GLN A 33 5.27 -7.11 1.03
C GLN A 33 5.97 -6.56 -0.21
N THR A 34 5.58 -5.36 -0.65
CA THR A 34 6.25 -4.64 -1.73
C THR A 34 7.71 -4.41 -1.39
N GLY A 35 8.00 -3.98 -0.15
CA GLY A 35 9.37 -3.82 0.34
C GLY A 35 10.19 -5.12 0.25
N GLN A 36 9.61 -6.25 0.64
CA GLN A 36 10.27 -7.56 0.51
C GLN A 36 10.53 -7.94 -0.96
N ALA A 37 9.57 -7.70 -1.85
CA ALA A 37 9.73 -7.99 -3.27
C ALA A 37 10.88 -7.19 -3.89
N LEU A 38 11.00 -5.90 -3.55
CA LEU A 38 12.11 -5.05 -4.02
C LEU A 38 13.47 -5.52 -3.50
N ILE A 39 13.56 -5.94 -2.22
CA ILE A 39 14.80 -6.52 -1.68
C ILE A 39 15.18 -7.79 -2.46
N THR A 40 14.21 -8.66 -2.72
CA THR A 40 14.45 -9.90 -3.46
C THR A 40 14.92 -9.61 -4.90
N LEU A 41 14.25 -8.69 -5.61
CA LEU A 41 14.64 -8.29 -6.97
C LEU A 41 16.03 -7.66 -7.02
N GLY A 42 16.32 -6.73 -6.12
CA GLY A 42 17.65 -6.12 -6.06
C GLY A 42 18.74 -7.12 -5.70
N THR A 43 18.45 -8.12 -4.85
CA THR A 43 19.40 -9.20 -4.53
C THR A 43 19.62 -10.13 -5.73
N LEU A 44 18.56 -10.47 -6.46
CA LEU A 44 18.62 -11.23 -7.71
C LEU A 44 19.51 -10.50 -8.71
N PHE A 45 19.24 -9.22 -8.94
CA PHE A 45 20.01 -8.38 -9.85
C PHE A 45 21.46 -8.20 -9.42
N LYS A 46 21.77 -8.30 -8.12
CA LYS A 46 23.15 -8.17 -7.63
C LYS A 46 23.98 -9.45 -7.76
N HIS A 47 23.36 -10.63 -7.65
CA HIS A 47 24.10 -11.89 -7.47
C HIS A 47 23.82 -12.97 -8.49
N VAL A 48 22.75 -12.87 -9.29
CA VAL A 48 22.32 -13.96 -10.18
C VAL A 48 22.62 -13.60 -11.64
N PRO A 49 23.49 -14.35 -12.32
CA PRO A 49 23.68 -14.21 -13.76
C PRO A 49 22.41 -14.55 -14.56
N PRO A 50 22.18 -13.92 -15.72
CA PRO A 50 23.00 -12.86 -16.33
C PRO A 50 22.68 -11.46 -15.78
N PHE A 51 21.81 -11.35 -14.78
CA PHE A 51 21.29 -10.07 -14.30
C PHE A 51 22.37 -9.21 -13.63
N ASN A 52 23.28 -9.81 -12.87
CA ASN A 52 24.40 -9.11 -12.23
C ASN A 52 25.42 -8.52 -13.21
N GLU A 53 25.45 -8.99 -14.45
CA GLU A 53 26.30 -8.47 -15.51
C GLU A 53 25.57 -7.42 -16.35
N SER A 54 24.25 -7.59 -16.53
CA SER A 54 23.43 -6.75 -17.42
C SER A 54 22.82 -5.53 -16.72
N ILE A 55 22.62 -5.62 -15.40
CA ILE A 55 21.98 -4.58 -14.60
C ILE A 55 23.04 -3.88 -13.76
N ASP A 56 23.03 -2.55 -13.83
CA ASP A 56 23.95 -1.72 -13.07
C ASP A 56 23.82 -1.95 -11.55
N THR A 57 24.97 -1.96 -10.86
CA THR A 57 25.04 -2.20 -9.41
C THR A 57 24.23 -1.17 -8.61
N ASN A 58 24.16 0.08 -9.07
CA ASN A 58 23.35 1.12 -8.42
C ASN A 58 21.86 0.78 -8.50
N THR A 59 21.40 0.16 -9.59
CA THR A 59 19.99 -0.23 -9.74
C THR A 59 19.61 -1.30 -8.71
N SER A 60 20.45 -2.34 -8.56
CA SER A 60 20.24 -3.39 -7.57
C SER A 60 20.28 -2.85 -6.13
N GLU A 61 21.25 -1.98 -5.82
CA GLU A 61 21.35 -1.35 -4.50
C GLU A 61 20.20 -0.39 -4.20
N THR A 62 19.73 0.35 -5.21
CA THR A 62 18.56 1.23 -5.10
C THR A 62 17.30 0.43 -4.77
N LEU A 63 17.05 -0.69 -5.46
CA LEU A 63 15.90 -1.56 -5.16
C LEU A 63 15.98 -2.13 -3.74
N ILE A 64 17.16 -2.58 -3.31
CA ILE A 64 17.36 -3.05 -1.93
C ILE A 64 17.10 -1.92 -0.92
N SER A 65 17.59 -0.71 -1.19
CA SER A 65 17.42 0.46 -0.33
C SER A 65 15.95 0.88 -0.19
N ILE A 66 15.24 1.02 -1.30
CA ILE A 66 13.80 1.32 -1.30
C ILE A 66 13.04 0.20 -0.58
N GLY A 67 13.36 -1.06 -0.89
CA GLY A 67 12.72 -2.21 -0.28
C GLY A 67 12.88 -2.27 1.25
N LYS A 68 14.08 -1.97 1.76
CA LYS A 68 14.36 -1.83 3.20
C LYS A 68 13.53 -0.72 3.84
N LYS A 69 13.45 0.46 3.19
CA LYS A 69 12.62 1.58 3.66
C LYS A 69 11.14 1.19 3.75
N LEU A 70 10.58 0.55 2.72
CA LEU A 70 9.18 0.12 2.71
C LEU A 70 8.90 -1.01 3.72
N LYS A 71 9.87 -1.90 3.96
CA LYS A 71 9.74 -2.97 4.96
C LYS A 71 9.92 -2.45 6.40
N GLY A 72 10.43 -1.23 6.58
CA GLY A 72 10.73 -0.64 7.89
C GLY A 72 12.01 -1.18 8.54
N ILE A 73 12.96 -1.66 7.72
CA ILE A 73 14.27 -2.15 8.19
C ILE A 73 15.28 -1.03 7.99
N ARG A 74 15.96 -0.61 9.06
CA ARG A 74 17.07 0.34 9.02
C ARG A 74 18.38 -0.39 8.78
#